data_AF-A0A7C6AX16-F1
#
_entry.id   AF-A0A7C6AX16-F1
#
_cell.length_a   1.000
_cell.length_b   1.000
_cell.length_c   1.000
_cell.angle_alpha   90.00
_cell.angle_beta   90.00
_cell.angle_gamma   90.00
#
_symmetry.space_group_name_H-M   'P 1'
#
loop_
_entity.id
_entity.type
_entity.pdbx_description
1 polymer ?
#
loop_
_entity_poly.entity_id
_entity_poly.type
_entity_poly.pdbx_seq_one_letter_code
_entity_poly.pdbx_strand_id
1 'polypeptide(L)'
;SRFPHGMKWLADKIKSFGLKPGLWVAPYVISEPTEVYQQHANWLLKHPDGRLKRVGPWPGEDTDWARNENPKRYGLDITHPGAAHWMFNLFSTMVHEWGYEMLKIDFVDWSLLSAYRYYDPSVSRAEAYRRGFEIIRRAAGEKVHINECGPGAISVGLIDSMRIELDQYYGYRTENWKQYVGTPTGSAAAGAKRYYFHKRTWINDVDHLCTRNLSLGQARAAATIIGISGGNVISGDRLIDLSPDRIEIIRKAFPSSGQGARPVDLFDSDTPSAFALSLKKPFGEWTVAAFFNPDETQTIKRPIPADRLWLDPARKYIAFNFWEERLEGEFSGELDLQIPPAGCTLLSIHELPEKPKVIATNRHILQGYLELENTEWNEDAQILSGTSFGVKDYPYSVFIYLPGSYPWIQGGTTLDHDKENYSYRITHPHIITLRLYFTGTEKISWQITLAEFLKER
;
A
#
# COMPACT_ATOMS: atom_id res chain seq x y z
N SER A 1 -22.11 12.35 23.11
CA SER A 1 -21.79 11.26 22.15
C SER A 1 -20.88 11.82 21.07
N ARG A 2 -19.86 11.07 20.60
CA ARG A 2 -19.00 11.48 19.46
C ARG A 2 -19.68 11.32 18.09
N PHE A 3 -20.72 10.49 18.01
CA PHE A 3 -21.51 10.23 16.80
C PHE A 3 -23.00 10.53 17.08
N PRO A 4 -23.40 11.81 17.08
CA PRO A 4 -24.74 12.21 17.53
C PRO A 4 -25.88 11.72 16.63
N HIS A 5 -25.61 11.45 15.35
CA HIS A 5 -26.60 10.96 14.38
C HIS A 5 -26.59 9.43 14.19
N GLY A 6 -25.74 8.72 14.93
CA GLY A 6 -25.61 7.26 14.83
C GLY A 6 -24.83 6.79 13.59
N MET A 7 -24.60 5.48 13.54
CA MET A 7 -23.69 4.84 12.58
C MET A 7 -24.29 4.70 11.18
N LYS A 8 -25.60 4.43 11.08
CA LYS A 8 -26.29 4.35 9.78
C LYS A 8 -26.22 5.69 9.03
N TRP A 9 -26.53 6.80 9.71
CA TRP A 9 -26.46 8.12 9.09
C TRP A 9 -25.05 8.43 8.57
N LEU A 10 -24.01 8.07 9.33
CA LEU A 10 -22.62 8.29 8.92
C LEU A 10 -22.27 7.46 7.67
N ALA A 11 -22.67 6.18 7.64
CA ALA A 11 -22.47 5.31 6.49
C ALA A 11 -23.21 5.84 5.24
N ASP A 12 -24.47 6.25 5.38
CA ASP A 12 -25.25 6.86 4.29
C ASP A 12 -24.57 8.16 3.79
N LYS A 13 -24.01 8.95 4.70
CA LYS A 13 -23.29 10.19 4.34
C LYS A 13 -22.02 9.89 3.55
N ILE A 14 -21.24 8.88 3.93
CA ILE A 14 -20.06 8.44 3.19
C ILE A 14 -20.45 7.97 1.78
N LYS A 15 -21.52 7.16 1.68
CA LYS A 15 -22.06 6.70 0.39
C LYS A 15 -22.53 7.83 -0.52
N SER A 16 -23.05 8.91 0.05
CA SER A 16 -23.46 10.10 -0.74
C SER A 16 -22.30 10.78 -1.48
N PHE A 17 -21.05 10.52 -1.08
CA PHE A 17 -19.84 10.97 -1.80
C PHE A 17 -19.32 9.94 -2.81
N GLY A 18 -20.06 8.85 -3.08
CA GLY A 18 -19.59 7.76 -3.95
C GLY A 18 -18.52 6.86 -3.31
N LEU A 19 -18.32 6.98 -1.99
CA LEU A 19 -17.34 6.20 -1.22
C LEU A 19 -18.00 5.00 -0.52
N LYS A 20 -17.19 4.04 -0.11
CA LYS A 20 -17.63 2.88 0.68
C LYS A 20 -17.28 3.06 2.17
N PRO A 21 -18.24 2.92 3.10
CA PRO A 21 -17.97 3.04 4.52
C PRO A 21 -17.28 1.80 5.09
N GLY A 22 -16.18 2.00 5.81
CA GLY A 22 -15.47 0.97 6.57
C GLY A 22 -15.51 1.24 8.08
N LEU A 23 -15.46 0.18 8.89
CA LEU A 23 -15.50 0.25 10.35
C LEU A 23 -14.40 -0.60 10.98
N TRP A 24 -13.66 -0.04 11.93
CA TRP A 24 -12.76 -0.80 12.80
C TRP A 24 -13.51 -1.25 14.05
N VAL A 25 -13.32 -2.50 14.46
CA VAL A 25 -13.97 -3.10 15.62
C VAL A 25 -13.04 -4.09 16.33
N ALA A 26 -13.08 -4.05 17.66
CA ALA A 26 -12.46 -5.04 18.55
C ALA A 26 -13.57 -5.89 19.19
N PRO A 27 -14.08 -6.92 18.49
CA PRO A 27 -15.38 -7.54 18.83
C PRO A 27 -15.35 -8.36 20.11
N TYR A 28 -14.17 -8.75 20.57
CA TYR A 28 -13.98 -9.57 21.77
C TYR A 28 -13.73 -8.72 23.03
N VAL A 29 -13.78 -7.39 22.93
CA VAL A 29 -13.49 -6.48 24.04
C VAL A 29 -14.78 -5.86 24.56
N ILE A 30 -15.16 -6.21 25.78
CA ILE A 30 -16.39 -5.75 26.44
C ILE A 30 -16.03 -4.78 27.56
N SER A 31 -16.66 -3.60 27.58
CA SER A 31 -16.43 -2.58 28.62
C SER A 31 -17.51 -2.62 29.70
N GLU A 32 -17.18 -2.24 30.94
CA GLU A 32 -18.12 -2.24 32.09
C GLU A 32 -19.48 -1.56 31.84
N PRO A 33 -19.57 -0.44 31.10
CA PRO A 33 -20.86 0.23 30.88
C PRO A 33 -21.79 -0.51 29.92
N THR A 34 -21.34 -1.57 29.25
CA THR A 34 -22.13 -2.29 28.25
C THR A 34 -23.10 -3.28 28.89
N GLU A 35 -24.22 -3.53 28.21
CA GLU A 35 -25.23 -4.50 28.63
C GLU A 35 -24.66 -5.92 28.81
N VAL A 36 -23.74 -6.32 27.91
CA VAL A 36 -23.06 -7.63 27.99
C VAL A 36 -22.34 -7.79 29.33
N TYR A 37 -21.65 -6.76 29.81
CA TYR A 37 -21.00 -6.83 31.12
C TYR A 37 -22.01 -6.91 32.27
N GLN A 38 -23.05 -6.06 32.23
CA GLN A 38 -24.01 -5.92 33.32
C GLN A 38 -24.92 -7.14 33.48
N GLN A 39 -25.30 -7.78 32.38
CA GLN A 39 -26.31 -8.84 32.36
C GLN A 39 -25.73 -10.23 32.03
N HIS A 40 -24.54 -10.29 31.43
CA HIS A 40 -23.97 -11.53 30.90
C HIS A 40 -22.51 -11.74 31.33
N ALA A 41 -22.18 -11.48 32.59
CA ALA A 41 -20.84 -11.71 33.13
C ALA A 41 -20.35 -13.17 32.98
N ASN A 42 -21.26 -14.14 32.82
CA ASN A 42 -20.93 -15.54 32.52
C ASN A 42 -20.43 -15.78 31.09
N TRP A 43 -20.57 -14.81 30.18
CA TRP A 43 -20.01 -14.85 28.82
C TRP A 43 -18.56 -14.35 28.76
N LEU A 44 -18.02 -13.83 29.87
CA LEU A 44 -16.71 -13.21 29.90
C LEU A 44 -15.64 -14.21 30.37
N LEU A 45 -14.43 -14.05 29.84
CA LEU A 45 -13.27 -14.84 30.24
C LEU A 45 -12.98 -14.68 31.73
N LYS A 46 -12.48 -15.76 32.35
CA LYS A 46 -12.17 -15.83 33.79
C LYS A 46 -10.75 -16.29 34.04
N HIS A 47 -10.20 -15.84 35.17
CA HIS A 47 -9.03 -16.43 35.80
C HIS A 47 -9.36 -17.82 36.36
N PRO A 48 -8.35 -18.66 36.65
CA PRO A 48 -8.56 -19.96 37.28
C PRO A 48 -9.30 -19.89 38.63
N ASP A 49 -9.18 -18.77 39.35
CA ASP A 49 -9.88 -18.49 40.62
C ASP A 49 -11.36 -18.09 40.44
N GLY A 50 -11.85 -17.98 39.20
CA GLY A 50 -13.22 -17.60 38.85
C GLY A 50 -13.46 -16.09 38.71
N ARG A 51 -12.48 -15.23 39.01
CA ARG A 51 -12.59 -13.78 38.81
C ARG A 51 -12.62 -13.44 37.31
N LEU A 52 -13.39 -12.42 36.93
CA LEU A 52 -13.40 -11.94 35.54
C LEU A 52 -11.99 -11.47 35.12
N LYS A 53 -11.57 -11.90 33.93
CA LYS A 53 -10.27 -11.56 33.35
C LYS A 53 -10.35 -10.20 32.67
N ARG A 54 -9.45 -9.29 33.07
CA ARG A 54 -9.27 -7.99 32.42
C ARG A 54 -8.40 -8.14 31.18
N VAL A 55 -8.66 -7.32 30.17
CA VAL A 55 -7.96 -7.39 28.89
C VAL A 55 -7.59 -6.00 28.38
N GLY A 56 -6.38 -5.83 27.85
CA GLY A 56 -5.94 -4.58 27.24
C GLY A 56 -4.44 -4.49 27.00
N PRO A 57 -3.97 -3.33 26.51
CA PRO A 57 -2.60 -3.15 26.02
C PRO A 57 -1.52 -3.00 27.11
N TRP A 58 -1.84 -3.27 28.37
CA TRP A 58 -0.89 -3.20 29.48
C TRP A 58 -0.19 -4.54 29.74
N PRO A 59 1.02 -4.54 30.36
CA PRO A 59 1.78 -5.77 30.63
C PRO A 59 1.09 -6.77 31.58
N GLY A 60 0.22 -6.29 32.46
CA GLY A 60 -0.45 -7.13 33.47
C GLY A 60 -1.53 -6.37 34.24
N GLU A 61 -2.50 -7.10 34.81
CA GLU A 61 -3.62 -6.53 35.57
C GLU A 61 -3.18 -5.84 36.88
N ASP A 62 -1.99 -6.17 37.35
CA ASP A 62 -1.32 -5.65 38.54
C ASP A 62 -0.51 -4.38 38.28
N THR A 63 -0.55 -3.85 37.06
CA THR A 63 0.07 -2.57 36.73
C THR A 63 -0.82 -1.39 37.13
N ASP A 64 -0.23 -0.23 37.42
CA ASP A 64 -1.01 0.99 37.66
C ASP A 64 -1.82 1.42 36.43
N TRP A 65 -1.33 1.13 35.22
CA TRP A 65 -2.08 1.37 34.00
C TRP A 65 -3.40 0.58 33.98
N ALA A 66 -3.34 -0.72 34.29
CA ALA A 66 -4.53 -1.58 34.33
C ALA A 66 -5.52 -1.18 35.46
N ARG A 67 -4.98 -0.84 36.64
CA ARG A 67 -5.78 -0.42 37.80
C ARG A 67 -6.55 0.86 37.55
N ASN A 68 -5.94 1.82 36.85
CA ASN A 68 -6.51 3.14 36.59
C ASN A 68 -7.28 3.23 35.26
N GLU A 69 -7.40 2.14 34.50
CA GLU A 69 -8.21 2.12 33.29
C GLU A 69 -9.70 2.37 33.61
N ASN A 70 -10.32 3.31 32.91
CA ASN A 70 -11.75 3.59 32.97
C ASN A 70 -12.32 3.90 31.57
N PRO A 71 -13.36 3.18 31.08
CA PRO A 71 -13.96 2.00 31.69
C PRO A 71 -13.03 0.79 31.61
N LYS A 72 -13.18 -0.13 32.57
CA LYS A 72 -12.45 -1.40 32.57
C LYS A 72 -12.94 -2.30 31.43
N ARG A 73 -12.03 -3.08 30.86
CA ARG A 73 -12.30 -3.99 29.73
C ARG A 73 -12.10 -5.47 30.08
N TYR A 74 -12.94 -6.32 29.50
CA TYR A 74 -12.98 -7.78 29.69
C TYR A 74 -13.07 -8.51 28.34
N GLY A 75 -12.57 -9.74 28.29
CA GLY A 75 -12.61 -10.57 27.08
C GLY A 75 -13.92 -11.32 26.94
N LEU A 76 -14.54 -11.28 25.76
CA LEU A 76 -15.71 -12.08 25.42
C LEU A 76 -15.32 -13.52 25.08
N ASP A 77 -16.00 -14.49 25.68
CA ASP A 77 -15.85 -15.91 25.39
C ASP A 77 -16.93 -16.38 24.40
N ILE A 78 -16.60 -16.37 23.12
CA ILE A 78 -17.52 -16.81 22.05
C ILE A 78 -17.72 -18.32 21.97
N THR A 79 -17.09 -19.11 22.85
CA THR A 79 -17.43 -20.53 23.00
C THR A 79 -18.73 -20.71 23.79
N HIS A 80 -19.18 -19.69 24.53
CA HIS A 80 -20.52 -19.63 25.07
C HIS A 80 -21.54 -19.34 23.96
N PRO A 81 -22.61 -20.14 23.77
CA PRO A 81 -23.53 -19.99 22.63
C PRO A 81 -24.26 -18.63 22.61
N GLY A 82 -24.62 -18.10 23.78
CA GLY A 82 -25.19 -16.75 23.90
C GLY A 82 -24.25 -15.64 23.41
N ALA A 83 -22.95 -15.72 23.75
CA ALA A 83 -21.94 -14.77 23.31
C ALA A 83 -21.69 -14.86 21.80
N ALA A 84 -21.66 -16.08 21.25
CA ALA A 84 -21.54 -16.30 19.81
C ALA A 84 -22.71 -15.69 19.03
N HIS A 85 -23.94 -15.87 19.52
CA HIS A 85 -25.14 -15.29 18.91
C HIS A 85 -25.13 -13.77 19.03
N TRP A 86 -24.77 -13.22 20.19
CA TRP A 86 -24.61 -11.77 20.35
C TRP A 86 -23.60 -11.19 19.34
N MET A 87 -22.46 -11.85 19.15
CA MET A 87 -21.45 -11.40 18.19
C MET A 87 -21.96 -11.49 16.75
N PHE A 88 -22.72 -12.53 16.39
CA PHE A 88 -23.38 -12.61 15.09
C PHE A 88 -24.30 -11.40 14.86
N ASN A 89 -25.14 -11.05 15.83
CA ASN A 89 -26.05 -9.92 15.73
C ASN A 89 -25.30 -8.58 15.63
N LEU A 90 -24.22 -8.40 16.39
CA LEU A 90 -23.37 -7.20 16.31
C LEU A 90 -22.91 -6.93 14.86
N PHE A 91 -22.35 -7.94 14.19
CA PHE A 91 -21.87 -7.81 12.82
C PHE A 91 -23.00 -7.71 11.80
N SER A 92 -24.11 -8.43 12.04
CA SER A 92 -25.32 -8.30 11.22
C SER A 92 -25.85 -6.86 11.23
N THR A 93 -25.92 -6.21 12.40
CA THR A 93 -26.32 -4.81 12.52
C THR A 93 -25.34 -3.87 11.81
N MET A 94 -24.03 -4.05 12.00
CA MET A 94 -23.01 -3.22 11.33
C MET A 94 -23.15 -3.24 9.80
N VAL A 95 -23.43 -4.41 9.23
CA VAL A 95 -23.48 -4.57 7.78
C VAL A 95 -24.86 -4.29 7.22
N HIS A 96 -25.90 -4.95 7.73
CA HIS A 96 -27.23 -4.96 7.10
C HIS A 96 -28.11 -3.80 7.56
N GLU A 97 -27.94 -3.32 8.80
CA GLU A 97 -28.72 -2.19 9.31
C GLU A 97 -28.01 -0.85 9.10
N TRP A 98 -26.71 -0.78 9.39
CA TRP A 98 -25.93 0.45 9.22
C TRP A 98 -25.34 0.60 7.82
N GLY A 99 -25.09 -0.51 7.10
CA GLY A 99 -24.64 -0.46 5.71
C GLY A 99 -23.12 -0.40 5.51
N TYR A 100 -22.30 -0.85 6.46
CA TYR A 100 -20.84 -0.89 6.30
C TYR A 100 -20.39 -2.00 5.34
N GLU A 101 -19.41 -1.69 4.49
CA GLU A 101 -18.93 -2.57 3.41
C GLU A 101 -17.50 -3.09 3.63
N MET A 102 -16.82 -2.57 4.67
CA MET A 102 -15.50 -3.03 5.08
C MET A 102 -15.42 -3.07 6.60
N LEU A 103 -14.81 -4.13 7.14
CA LEU A 103 -14.63 -4.34 8.57
C LEU A 103 -13.14 -4.60 8.87
N LYS A 104 -12.52 -3.82 9.75
CA LYS A 104 -11.18 -4.09 10.30
C LYS A 104 -11.32 -4.72 11.68
N ILE A 105 -10.87 -5.96 11.84
CA ILE A 105 -11.00 -6.76 13.07
C ILE A 105 -9.66 -6.79 13.80
N ASP A 106 -9.67 -6.35 15.06
CA ASP A 106 -8.44 -6.12 15.81
C ASP A 106 -8.51 -6.61 17.27
N PHE A 107 -7.38 -6.51 17.96
CA PHE A 107 -7.26 -6.69 19.41
C PHE A 107 -7.61 -8.09 19.92
N VAL A 108 -7.28 -9.10 19.13
CA VAL A 108 -7.66 -10.50 19.38
C VAL A 108 -6.71 -11.23 20.35
N ASP A 109 -5.44 -10.84 20.37
CA ASP A 109 -4.39 -11.51 21.16
C ASP A 109 -4.60 -11.31 22.67
N TRP A 110 -4.78 -10.07 23.08
CA TRP A 110 -5.05 -9.72 24.47
C TRP A 110 -6.49 -9.99 24.90
N SER A 111 -7.39 -10.36 23.99
CA SER A 111 -8.80 -10.66 24.30
C SER A 111 -9.10 -12.16 24.23
N LEU A 112 -9.71 -12.65 23.14
CA LEU A 112 -10.13 -14.04 22.97
C LEU A 112 -8.98 -15.03 23.18
N LEU A 113 -7.78 -14.73 22.68
CA LEU A 113 -6.62 -15.62 22.77
C LEU A 113 -5.97 -15.61 24.16
N SER A 114 -6.28 -14.62 24.99
CA SER A 114 -5.77 -14.53 26.35
C SER A 114 -6.43 -15.54 27.32
N ALA A 115 -7.43 -16.30 26.88
CA ALA A 115 -8.18 -17.22 27.74
C ALA A 115 -7.27 -18.21 28.48
N TYR A 116 -7.51 -18.38 29.79
CA TYR A 116 -6.98 -19.51 30.56
C TYR A 116 -7.80 -20.77 30.32
N ARG A 117 -9.12 -20.59 30.24
CA ARG A 117 -10.10 -21.63 29.96
C ARG A 117 -11.29 -20.98 29.25
N TYR A 118 -11.80 -21.65 28.23
CA TYR A 118 -13.03 -21.30 27.55
C TYR A 118 -14.24 -21.98 28.22
N TYR A 119 -15.44 -21.43 28.00
CA TYR A 119 -16.72 -22.02 28.40
C TYR A 119 -16.86 -23.42 27.86
N ASP A 120 -16.51 -23.63 26.58
CA ASP A 120 -16.30 -24.96 26.01
C ASP A 120 -14.85 -25.40 26.25
N PRO A 121 -14.58 -26.31 27.21
CA PRO A 121 -13.22 -26.71 27.55
C PRO A 121 -12.58 -27.62 26.48
N SER A 122 -13.34 -28.08 25.48
CA SER A 122 -12.81 -28.91 24.40
C SER A 122 -12.14 -28.11 23.28
N VAL A 123 -12.36 -26.79 23.26
CA VAL A 123 -11.93 -25.88 22.19
C VAL A 123 -10.55 -25.32 22.49
N SER A 124 -9.63 -25.45 21.53
CA SER A 124 -8.34 -24.77 21.55
C SER A 124 -8.46 -23.28 21.19
N ARG A 125 -7.42 -22.50 21.48
CA ARG A 125 -7.37 -21.08 21.08
C ARG A 125 -7.50 -20.87 19.58
N ALA A 126 -6.90 -21.75 18.77
CA ALA A 126 -6.98 -21.70 17.32
C ALA A 126 -8.41 -21.96 16.83
N GLU A 127 -9.09 -22.97 17.39
CA GLU A 127 -10.49 -23.27 17.06
C GLU A 127 -11.44 -22.16 17.50
N ALA A 128 -11.24 -21.59 18.70
CA ALA A 128 -12.01 -20.43 19.15
C ALA A 128 -11.82 -19.24 18.20
N TYR A 129 -10.58 -18.97 17.79
CA TYR A 129 -10.28 -17.87 16.89
C TYR A 129 -10.91 -18.05 15.50
N ARG A 130 -10.79 -19.25 14.93
CA ARG A 130 -11.42 -19.59 13.66
C ARG A 130 -12.94 -19.49 13.75
N ARG A 131 -13.55 -20.04 14.80
CA ARG A 131 -15.00 -19.94 15.06
C ARG A 131 -15.47 -18.49 15.10
N GLY A 132 -14.65 -17.60 15.65
CA GLY A 132 -14.91 -16.17 15.66
C GLY A 132 -15.06 -15.60 14.24
N PHE A 133 -14.11 -15.88 13.35
CA PHE A 133 -14.20 -15.43 11.94
C PHE A 133 -15.30 -16.13 11.15
N GLU A 134 -15.64 -17.38 11.46
CA GLU A 134 -16.80 -18.05 10.86
C GLU A 134 -18.11 -17.33 11.22
N ILE A 135 -18.25 -16.88 12.47
CA ILE A 135 -19.39 -16.05 12.91
C ILE A 135 -19.39 -14.72 12.15
N ILE A 136 -18.25 -14.02 12.09
CA ILE A 136 -18.13 -12.72 11.42
C ILE A 136 -18.47 -12.84 9.93
N ARG A 137 -17.85 -13.79 9.21
CA ARG A 137 -18.08 -14.00 7.77
C ARG A 137 -19.54 -14.38 7.49
N ARG A 138 -20.15 -15.25 8.31
CA ARG A 138 -21.57 -15.62 8.17
C ARG A 138 -22.50 -14.43 8.41
N ALA A 139 -22.17 -13.56 9.38
CA ALA A 139 -22.97 -12.37 9.68
C ALA A 139 -22.82 -11.28 8.60
N ALA A 140 -21.59 -11.02 8.15
CA ALA A 140 -21.28 -9.96 7.20
C ALA A 140 -21.61 -10.33 5.74
N GLY A 141 -21.48 -11.61 5.39
CA GLY A 141 -21.64 -12.12 4.03
C GLY A 141 -20.40 -11.97 3.16
N GLU A 142 -20.47 -12.53 1.95
CA GLU A 142 -19.34 -12.67 1.02
C GLU A 142 -18.87 -11.35 0.40
N LYS A 143 -19.71 -10.30 0.39
CA LYS A 143 -19.40 -9.03 -0.29
C LYS A 143 -18.67 -8.01 0.57
N VAL A 144 -18.64 -8.22 1.88
CA VAL A 144 -17.99 -7.30 2.83
C VAL A 144 -16.50 -7.63 2.90
N HIS A 145 -15.66 -6.61 2.73
CA HIS A 145 -14.22 -6.75 2.86
C HIS A 145 -13.84 -6.88 4.34
N ILE A 146 -13.31 -8.02 4.74
CA ILE A 146 -12.81 -8.26 6.10
C ILE A 146 -11.29 -8.15 6.11
N ASN A 147 -10.79 -7.13 6.82
CA ASN A 147 -9.37 -6.94 7.11
C ASN A 147 -9.06 -7.42 8.53
N GLU A 148 -8.12 -8.35 8.68
CA GLU A 148 -7.71 -8.89 9.97
C GLU A 148 -6.39 -8.30 10.47
N CYS A 149 -6.24 -8.23 11.80
CA CYS A 149 -5.02 -7.79 12.48
C CYS A 149 -4.46 -8.81 13.49
N GLY A 150 -4.87 -10.07 13.42
CA GLY A 150 -4.49 -11.14 14.35
C GLY A 150 -3.76 -12.33 13.69
N PRO A 151 -3.85 -13.56 14.24
CA PRO A 151 -3.18 -14.73 13.65
C PRO A 151 -3.76 -15.23 12.31
N GLY A 152 -3.42 -14.56 11.21
CA GLY A 152 -4.02 -14.76 9.88
C GLY A 152 -4.00 -16.19 9.30
N ALA A 153 -3.06 -17.05 9.68
CA ALA A 153 -3.04 -18.44 9.19
C ALA A 153 -4.30 -19.24 9.60
N ILE A 154 -4.94 -18.86 10.70
CA ILE A 154 -6.11 -19.56 11.26
C ILE A 154 -7.42 -19.17 10.56
N SER A 155 -7.45 -18.00 9.95
CA SER A 155 -8.62 -17.38 9.32
C SER A 155 -8.62 -17.45 7.79
N VAL A 156 -7.63 -18.14 7.19
CA VAL A 156 -7.58 -18.38 5.74
C VAL A 156 -8.93 -18.91 5.23
N GLY A 157 -9.41 -18.28 4.16
CA GLY A 157 -10.71 -18.56 3.54
C GLY A 157 -11.90 -17.83 4.18
N LEU A 158 -11.69 -17.06 5.25
CA LEU A 158 -12.74 -16.29 5.92
C LEU A 158 -12.52 -14.77 5.82
N ILE A 159 -11.34 -14.32 5.38
CA ILE A 159 -10.91 -12.91 5.31
C ILE A 159 -10.47 -12.52 3.89
N ASP A 160 -10.45 -11.22 3.63
CA ASP A 160 -10.04 -10.65 2.34
C ASP A 160 -8.62 -10.08 2.41
N SER A 161 -8.27 -9.43 3.52
CA SER A 161 -6.92 -8.89 3.75
C SER A 161 -6.44 -9.09 5.18
N MET A 162 -5.13 -8.96 5.37
CA MET A 162 -4.46 -9.26 6.63
C MET A 162 -3.30 -8.30 6.87
N ARG A 163 -3.29 -7.61 8.03
CA ARG A 163 -2.14 -6.82 8.48
C ARG A 163 -0.96 -7.75 8.72
N ILE A 164 0.12 -7.54 7.99
CA ILE A 164 1.28 -8.42 8.02
C ILE A 164 2.45 -7.90 8.87
N GLU A 165 2.27 -6.75 9.51
CA GLU A 165 3.27 -6.10 10.37
C GLU A 165 2.69 -5.56 11.69
N LEU A 166 3.54 -4.87 12.47
CA LEU A 166 3.13 -4.12 13.67
C LEU A 166 2.52 -2.76 13.29
N ASP A 167 1.81 -2.16 14.23
CA ASP A 167 1.21 -0.83 14.04
C ASP A 167 2.27 0.23 13.72
N GLN A 168 1.93 1.15 12.81
CA GLN A 168 2.76 2.33 12.61
C GLN A 168 2.76 3.22 13.86
N TYR A 169 3.96 3.69 14.23
CA TYR A 169 4.15 4.56 15.40
C TYR A 169 3.77 6.01 15.08
N TYR A 170 2.46 6.25 14.93
CA TYR A 170 1.94 7.58 14.63
C TYR A 170 2.29 8.59 15.73
N GLY A 171 2.74 9.78 15.32
CA GLY A 171 3.12 10.85 16.26
C GLY A 171 4.61 10.93 16.59
N TYR A 172 5.39 9.87 16.34
CA TYR A 172 6.80 9.80 16.68
C TYR A 172 7.65 9.54 15.44
N ARG A 173 8.32 10.58 14.92
CA ARG A 173 9.01 10.53 13.60
C ARG A 173 10.00 9.36 13.51
N THR A 174 10.89 9.21 14.50
CA THR A 174 12.00 8.25 14.45
C THR A 174 11.48 6.81 14.43
N GLU A 175 10.47 6.53 15.24
CA GLU A 175 9.83 5.23 15.39
C GLU A 175 8.99 4.90 14.16
N ASN A 176 8.25 5.88 13.63
CA ASN A 176 7.53 5.77 12.37
C ASN A 176 8.48 5.42 11.22
N TRP A 177 9.63 6.09 11.10
CA TRP A 177 10.61 5.79 10.07
C TRP A 177 11.18 4.38 10.20
N LYS A 178 11.60 4.00 11.41
CA LYS A 178 12.11 2.65 11.70
C LYS A 178 11.08 1.57 11.35
N GLN A 179 9.80 1.82 11.57
CA GLN A 179 8.73 0.88 11.27
C GLN A 179 8.58 0.62 9.76
N TYR A 180 8.90 1.56 8.85
CA TYR A 180 8.84 1.26 7.41
C TYR A 180 9.98 0.37 6.92
N VAL A 181 11.24 0.68 7.26
CA VAL A 181 12.42 0.06 6.62
C VAL A 181 13.56 -0.32 7.58
N GLY A 182 13.45 0.04 8.85
CA GLY A 182 14.57 -0.03 9.81
C GLY A 182 14.51 -1.17 10.83
N THR A 183 13.50 -2.05 10.77
CA THR A 183 13.34 -3.16 11.73
C THR A 183 13.00 -4.49 11.06
N PRO A 184 13.36 -5.63 11.64
CA PRO A 184 13.01 -6.96 11.12
C PRO A 184 11.51 -7.27 11.07
N THR A 185 10.69 -6.42 11.70
CA THR A 185 9.23 -6.49 11.80
C THR A 185 8.52 -5.32 11.11
N GLY A 186 9.28 -4.45 10.44
CA GLY A 186 8.77 -3.27 9.73
C GLY A 186 8.16 -3.60 8.37
N SER A 187 7.54 -2.62 7.71
CA SER A 187 6.77 -2.76 6.47
C SER A 187 7.55 -3.50 5.38
N ALA A 188 8.81 -3.09 5.13
CA ALA A 188 9.68 -3.73 4.16
C ALA A 188 9.96 -5.19 4.56
N ALA A 189 10.45 -5.43 5.78
CA ALA A 189 10.78 -6.78 6.21
C ALA A 189 9.56 -7.71 6.28
N ALA A 190 8.41 -7.21 6.74
CA ALA A 190 7.16 -7.94 6.78
C ALA A 190 6.62 -8.24 5.38
N GLY A 191 6.60 -7.24 4.50
CA GLY A 191 6.22 -7.38 3.08
C GLY A 191 7.09 -8.42 2.38
N ALA A 192 8.40 -8.39 2.62
CA ALA A 192 9.34 -9.38 2.11
C ALA A 192 9.05 -10.78 2.67
N LYS A 193 8.98 -10.96 4.00
CA LYS A 193 8.83 -12.28 4.65
C LYS A 193 7.46 -12.93 4.38
N ARG A 194 6.47 -12.16 3.94
CA ARG A 194 5.09 -12.63 3.68
C ARG A 194 4.63 -12.42 2.24
N TYR A 195 5.52 -12.09 1.31
CA TYR A 195 5.18 -11.80 -0.09
C TYR A 195 4.37 -12.93 -0.75
N TYR A 196 4.66 -14.19 -0.40
CA TYR A 196 4.04 -15.36 -1.00
C TYR A 196 2.58 -15.56 -0.60
N PHE A 197 2.11 -14.98 0.52
CA PHE A 197 0.71 -15.02 0.93
C PHE A 197 -0.20 -14.13 0.07
N HIS A 198 0.34 -13.01 -0.44
CA HIS A 198 -0.43 -12.03 -1.21
C HIS A 198 -1.14 -12.67 -2.41
N LYS A 199 -2.47 -12.50 -2.47
CA LYS A 199 -3.40 -13.07 -3.47
C LYS A 199 -3.39 -14.59 -3.60
N ARG A 200 -2.76 -15.31 -2.66
CA ARG A 200 -2.82 -16.78 -2.57
C ARG A 200 -3.63 -17.24 -1.37
N THR A 201 -3.53 -16.52 -0.25
CA THR A 201 -4.33 -16.77 0.96
C THR A 201 -5.21 -15.56 1.31
N TRP A 202 -4.67 -14.36 1.16
CA TRP A 202 -5.32 -13.07 1.43
C TRP A 202 -4.60 -11.95 0.67
N ILE A 203 -5.14 -10.73 0.68
CA ILE A 203 -4.43 -9.52 0.28
C ILE A 203 -3.56 -9.05 1.45
N ASN A 204 -2.24 -9.00 1.26
CA ASN A 204 -1.35 -8.43 2.29
C ASN A 204 -1.70 -6.96 2.55
N ASP A 205 -1.70 -6.58 3.82
CA ASP A 205 -1.84 -5.20 4.28
C ASP A 205 -0.57 -4.83 5.05
N VAL A 206 0.27 -3.99 4.44
CA VAL A 206 1.50 -3.42 5.03
C VAL A 206 1.18 -2.14 5.81
N ASP A 207 0.02 -2.15 6.46
CA ASP A 207 -0.54 -1.08 7.27
C ASP A 207 -0.65 0.27 6.54
N HIS A 208 -1.00 1.31 7.28
CA HIS A 208 -1.30 2.63 6.77
C HIS A 208 -0.07 3.52 6.46
N LEU A 209 -0.19 4.31 5.40
CA LEU A 209 0.76 5.36 5.01
C LEU A 209 0.58 6.60 5.90
N CYS A 210 1.60 6.88 6.73
CA CYS A 210 1.67 8.00 7.66
C CYS A 210 2.87 8.90 7.35
N THR A 211 2.66 9.86 6.48
CA THR A 211 3.69 10.77 5.96
C THR A 211 3.90 12.00 6.83
N ARG A 212 2.90 12.49 7.59
CA ARG A 212 2.89 13.84 8.18
C ARG A 212 4.18 14.23 8.93
N ASN A 213 4.73 13.30 9.70
CA ASN A 213 5.91 13.55 10.54
C ASN A 213 7.25 13.20 9.87
N LEU A 214 7.24 12.53 8.71
CA LEU A 214 8.42 12.06 8.00
C LEU A 214 9.05 13.17 7.14
N SER A 215 10.36 13.10 6.87
CA SER A 215 10.96 13.92 5.80
C SER A 215 10.33 13.59 4.44
N LEU A 216 10.53 14.43 3.41
CA LEU A 216 10.01 14.11 2.07
C LEU A 216 10.62 12.82 1.51
N GLY A 217 11.92 12.57 1.72
CA GLY A 217 12.57 11.31 1.32
C GLY A 217 11.97 10.09 2.01
N GLN A 218 11.73 10.19 3.32
CA GLN A 218 11.09 9.13 4.11
C GLN A 218 9.64 8.90 3.67
N ALA A 219 8.89 9.96 3.38
CA ALA A 219 7.52 9.86 2.89
C ALA A 219 7.46 9.21 1.50
N ARG A 220 8.38 9.53 0.59
CA ARG A 220 8.54 8.85 -0.72
C ARG A 220 8.85 7.37 -0.55
N ALA A 221 9.75 7.02 0.37
CA ALA A 221 10.07 5.63 0.70
C ALA A 221 8.87 4.88 1.28
N ALA A 222 8.15 5.47 2.23
CA ALA A 222 6.92 4.91 2.80
C ALA A 222 5.86 4.68 1.70
N ALA A 223 5.58 5.69 0.87
CA ALA A 223 4.64 5.54 -0.25
C ALA A 223 5.09 4.45 -1.24
N THR A 224 6.40 4.33 -1.49
CA THR A 224 6.97 3.30 -2.37
C THR A 224 6.75 1.90 -1.79
N ILE A 225 7.11 1.63 -0.54
CA ILE A 225 6.95 0.27 0.03
C ILE A 225 5.48 -0.14 0.12
N ILE A 226 4.59 0.79 0.50
CA ILE A 226 3.15 0.53 0.54
C ILE A 226 2.61 0.27 -0.87
N GLY A 227 2.95 1.13 -1.84
CA GLY A 227 2.45 1.02 -3.21
C GLY A 227 2.93 -0.22 -3.96
N ILE A 228 4.22 -0.58 -3.84
CA ILE A 228 4.77 -1.78 -4.50
C ILE A 228 4.35 -3.09 -3.82
N SER A 229 3.79 -3.04 -2.61
CA SER A 229 3.26 -4.25 -1.95
C SER A 229 2.12 -4.88 -2.74
N GLY A 230 1.44 -4.10 -3.61
CA GLY A 230 0.23 -4.50 -4.34
C GLY A 230 -0.97 -4.75 -3.42
N GLY A 231 -0.81 -4.56 -2.11
CA GLY A 231 -1.75 -4.86 -1.05
C GLY A 231 -2.81 -3.80 -0.85
N ASN A 232 -3.35 -3.74 0.38
CA ASN A 232 -4.11 -2.58 0.80
C ASN A 232 -3.22 -1.34 0.77
N VAL A 233 -3.76 -0.23 0.28
CA VAL A 233 -3.13 1.10 0.38
C VAL A 233 -4.09 1.97 1.19
N ILE A 234 -3.70 2.30 2.42
CA ILE A 234 -4.54 3.01 3.40
C ILE A 234 -3.82 4.30 3.79
N SER A 235 -4.45 5.46 3.66
CA SER A 235 -3.91 6.70 4.22
C SER A 235 -4.23 6.79 5.70
N GLY A 236 -3.21 6.88 6.55
CA GLY A 236 -3.37 7.03 8.00
C GLY A 236 -3.39 8.48 8.49
N ASP A 237 -2.89 9.41 7.67
CA ASP A 237 -2.87 10.83 7.99
C ASP A 237 -4.26 11.48 7.88
N ARG A 238 -4.48 12.52 8.69
CA ARG A 238 -5.57 13.46 8.48
C ARG A 238 -5.28 14.30 7.24
N LEU A 239 -5.89 13.95 6.11
CA LEU A 239 -5.58 14.54 4.78
C LEU A 239 -5.63 16.07 4.74
N ILE A 240 -6.56 16.70 5.45
CA ILE A 240 -6.70 18.17 5.48
C ILE A 240 -5.56 18.88 6.22
N ASP A 241 -4.73 18.16 6.96
CA ASP A 241 -3.58 18.70 7.68
C ASP A 241 -2.26 18.52 6.88
N LEU A 242 -2.31 17.93 5.68
CA LEU A 242 -1.14 17.63 4.86
C LEU A 242 -0.81 18.76 3.88
N SER A 243 0.49 18.97 3.65
CA SER A 243 0.96 19.88 2.59
C SER A 243 0.70 19.30 1.19
N PRO A 244 0.65 20.15 0.14
CA PRO A 244 0.48 19.70 -1.24
C PRO A 244 1.49 18.62 -1.66
N ASP A 245 2.76 18.77 -1.29
CA ASP A 245 3.80 17.78 -1.62
C ASP A 245 3.55 16.41 -0.99
N ARG A 246 2.98 16.36 0.23
CA ARG A 246 2.62 15.11 0.89
C ARG A 246 1.39 14.47 0.24
N ILE A 247 0.39 15.27 -0.10
CA ILE A 247 -0.76 14.79 -0.87
C ILE A 247 -0.32 14.22 -2.22
N GLU A 248 0.64 14.88 -2.87
CA GLU A 248 1.22 14.41 -4.13
C GLU A 248 1.95 13.07 -3.96
N ILE A 249 2.76 12.91 -2.91
CA ILE A 249 3.41 11.63 -2.58
C ILE A 249 2.37 10.52 -2.36
N ILE A 250 1.31 10.80 -1.59
CA ILE A 250 0.24 9.85 -1.32
C ILE A 250 -0.45 9.46 -2.65
N ARG A 251 -0.81 10.42 -3.49
CA ARG A 251 -1.47 10.16 -4.78
C ARG A 251 -0.69 9.19 -5.66
N LYS A 252 0.64 9.27 -5.67
CA LYS A 252 1.50 8.39 -6.48
C LYS A 252 1.48 6.92 -6.03
N ALA A 253 0.98 6.61 -4.83
CA ALA A 253 0.78 5.24 -4.33
C ALA A 253 -0.65 4.70 -4.55
N PHE A 254 -1.58 5.55 -5.00
CA PHE A 254 -2.97 5.17 -5.24
C PHE A 254 -3.29 5.10 -6.74
N PRO A 255 -4.19 4.19 -7.17
CA PRO A 255 -4.80 3.13 -6.37
C PRO A 255 -3.85 1.95 -6.16
N SER A 256 -4.21 1.00 -5.28
CA SER A 256 -3.50 -0.28 -5.24
C SER A 256 -3.51 -0.95 -6.63
N SER A 257 -2.35 -1.42 -7.05
CA SER A 257 -2.19 -2.11 -8.33
C SER A 257 -2.64 -3.58 -8.29
N GLY A 258 -2.72 -4.16 -7.09
CA GLY A 258 -2.83 -5.60 -6.93
C GLY A 258 -1.59 -6.40 -7.37
N GLN A 259 -0.50 -5.74 -7.77
CA GLN A 259 0.74 -6.40 -8.20
C GLN A 259 1.78 -6.24 -7.10
N GLY A 260 2.06 -7.33 -6.37
CA GLY A 260 3.00 -7.32 -5.27
C GLY A 260 4.43 -7.60 -5.72
N ALA A 261 5.33 -6.65 -5.47
CA ALA A 261 6.75 -6.81 -5.67
C ALA A 261 7.32 -7.91 -4.77
N ARG A 262 8.34 -8.59 -5.26
CA ARG A 262 9.03 -9.69 -4.58
C ARG A 262 10.36 -9.20 -4.02
N PRO A 263 10.75 -9.60 -2.80
CA PRO A 263 12.06 -9.27 -2.28
C PRO A 263 13.16 -9.99 -3.09
N VAL A 264 14.24 -9.28 -3.41
CA VAL A 264 15.40 -9.83 -4.15
C VAL A 264 16.60 -10.13 -3.25
N ASP A 265 16.53 -9.68 -2.00
CA ASP A 265 17.53 -9.88 -0.95
C ASP A 265 16.96 -10.54 0.32
N LEU A 266 15.87 -11.31 0.17
CA LEU A 266 15.13 -11.93 1.29
C LEU A 266 16.01 -12.75 2.24
N PHE A 267 17.04 -13.43 1.71
CA PHE A 267 17.93 -14.30 2.47
C PHE A 267 19.29 -13.66 2.79
N ASP A 268 19.49 -12.41 2.39
CA ASP A 268 20.77 -11.72 2.59
C ASP A 268 20.82 -11.03 3.97
N SER A 269 19.67 -10.67 4.56
CA SER A 269 19.56 -10.10 5.91
C SER A 269 18.16 -10.21 6.52
N ASP A 270 18.03 -9.92 7.82
CA ASP A 270 16.74 -9.87 8.51
C ASP A 270 15.90 -8.62 8.21
N THR A 271 16.48 -7.64 7.51
CA THR A 271 15.85 -6.39 7.06
C THR A 271 15.98 -6.24 5.54
N PRO A 272 15.27 -7.07 4.74
CA PRO A 272 15.26 -6.94 3.28
C PRO A 272 14.94 -5.52 2.83
N SER A 273 15.71 -4.99 1.89
CA SER A 273 15.62 -3.60 1.46
C SER A 273 15.55 -3.44 -0.05
N ALA A 274 15.47 -4.53 -0.82
CA ALA A 274 15.35 -4.50 -2.27
C ALA A 274 14.19 -5.37 -2.77
N PHE A 275 13.39 -4.80 -3.67
CA PHE A 275 12.21 -5.44 -4.24
C PHE A 275 12.18 -5.23 -5.75
N ALA A 276 11.68 -6.22 -6.48
CA ALA A 276 11.42 -6.09 -7.90
C ALA A 276 10.06 -6.68 -8.29
N LEU A 277 9.50 -6.11 -9.36
CA LEU A 277 8.23 -6.49 -9.93
C LEU A 277 8.33 -6.41 -11.46
N SER A 278 8.31 -7.56 -12.13
CA SER A 278 8.20 -7.63 -13.59
C SER A 278 6.76 -7.38 -14.00
N LEU A 279 6.56 -6.40 -14.88
CA LEU A 279 5.28 -5.95 -15.36
C LEU A 279 5.20 -6.18 -16.87
N LYS A 280 4.04 -6.66 -17.31
CA LYS A 280 3.78 -6.96 -18.71
C LYS A 280 2.44 -6.41 -19.15
N LYS A 281 2.46 -5.72 -20.29
CA LYS A 281 1.31 -5.23 -21.04
C LYS A 281 1.47 -5.64 -22.51
N PRO A 282 0.41 -5.58 -23.33
CA PRO A 282 0.53 -5.87 -24.77
C PRO A 282 1.60 -5.04 -25.49
N PHE A 283 1.84 -3.80 -25.04
CA PHE A 283 2.81 -2.88 -25.63
C PHE A 283 4.24 -3.00 -25.07
N GLY A 284 4.47 -3.83 -24.04
CA GLY A 284 5.82 -3.97 -23.49
C GLY A 284 5.92 -4.67 -22.15
N GLU A 285 7.16 -5.00 -21.82
CA GLU A 285 7.58 -5.62 -20.57
C GLU A 285 8.71 -4.80 -19.95
N TRP A 286 8.69 -4.66 -18.62
CA TRP A 286 9.67 -3.90 -17.85
C TRP A 286 9.69 -4.34 -16.39
N THR A 287 10.75 -4.01 -15.67
CA THR A 287 10.87 -4.29 -14.24
C THR A 287 10.79 -2.99 -13.45
N VAL A 288 9.92 -2.93 -12.45
CA VAL A 288 9.98 -1.89 -11.42
C VAL A 288 10.78 -2.42 -10.24
N ALA A 289 11.83 -1.70 -9.85
CA ALA A 289 12.72 -2.09 -8.76
C ALA A 289 12.82 -0.97 -7.71
N ALA A 290 12.64 -1.32 -6.44
CA ALA A 290 12.67 -0.38 -5.32
C ALA A 290 13.74 -0.79 -4.32
N PHE A 291 14.52 0.19 -3.87
CA PHE A 291 15.63 -0.01 -2.95
C PHE A 291 15.56 1.01 -1.82
N PHE A 292 15.71 0.55 -0.58
CA PHE A 292 15.47 1.36 0.62
C PHE A 292 16.75 1.54 1.43
N ASN A 293 16.96 2.75 1.94
CA ASN A 293 18.09 3.08 2.79
C ASN A 293 17.59 3.56 4.17
N PRO A 294 17.70 2.72 5.22
CA PRO A 294 17.29 3.10 6.57
C PRO A 294 18.23 4.11 7.25
N ASP A 295 19.49 4.22 6.80
CA ASP A 295 20.47 5.15 7.34
C ASP A 295 20.06 6.59 7.04
N GLU A 296 19.97 7.43 8.08
CA GLU A 296 19.49 8.81 7.93
C GLU A 296 20.57 9.81 7.51
N THR A 297 21.82 9.38 7.40
CA THR A 297 22.98 10.25 7.21
C THR A 297 23.81 9.93 5.98
N GLN A 298 23.90 8.66 5.57
CA GLN A 298 24.79 8.22 4.51
C GLN A 298 24.03 7.67 3.31
N THR A 299 24.50 8.01 2.12
CA THR A 299 24.06 7.37 0.88
C THR A 299 24.60 5.95 0.83
N ILE A 300 23.73 4.98 0.57
CA ILE A 300 24.17 3.61 0.27
C ILE A 300 24.53 3.54 -1.21
N LYS A 301 25.72 3.01 -1.50
CA LYS A 301 26.15 2.62 -2.85
C LYS A 301 26.29 1.11 -2.88
N ARG A 302 25.54 0.43 -3.75
CA ARG A 302 25.53 -1.04 -3.80
C ARG A 302 25.32 -1.51 -5.24
N PRO A 303 26.26 -2.24 -5.87
CA PRO A 303 25.97 -2.88 -7.14
C PRO A 303 24.91 -3.97 -6.93
N ILE A 304 23.97 -4.09 -7.86
CA ILE A 304 22.95 -5.15 -7.87
C ILE A 304 23.13 -5.97 -9.15
N PRO A 305 23.46 -7.28 -9.04
CA PRO A 305 23.47 -8.16 -10.19
C PRO A 305 22.13 -8.17 -10.93
N ALA A 306 22.15 -8.10 -12.26
CA ALA A 306 20.95 -8.03 -13.08
C ALA A 306 20.04 -9.27 -12.89
N ASP A 307 20.63 -10.44 -12.69
CA ASP A 307 19.92 -11.70 -12.46
C ASP A 307 19.11 -11.72 -11.15
N ARG A 308 19.54 -10.99 -10.10
CA ARG A 308 18.76 -10.76 -8.87
C ARG A 308 17.44 -10.04 -9.15
N LEU A 309 17.37 -9.25 -10.23
CA LEU A 309 16.17 -8.57 -10.71
C LEU A 309 15.42 -9.37 -11.79
N TRP A 310 15.79 -10.64 -12.00
CA TRP A 310 15.32 -11.51 -13.07
C TRP A 310 15.57 -10.98 -14.49
N LEU A 311 16.63 -10.18 -14.64
CA LEU A 311 17.09 -9.68 -15.92
C LEU A 311 18.22 -10.58 -16.45
N ASP A 312 18.31 -10.74 -17.76
CA ASP A 312 19.41 -11.43 -18.43
C ASP A 312 20.70 -10.58 -18.34
N PRO A 313 21.77 -11.02 -17.65
CA PRO A 313 23.00 -10.24 -17.47
C PRO A 313 23.75 -9.94 -18.77
N ALA A 314 23.51 -10.69 -19.84
CA ALA A 314 24.18 -10.49 -21.13
C ALA A 314 23.56 -9.35 -21.97
N ARG A 315 22.36 -8.89 -21.59
CA ARG A 315 21.66 -7.80 -22.29
C ARG A 315 22.00 -6.45 -21.69
N LYS A 316 21.71 -5.40 -22.46
CA LYS A 316 21.83 -4.01 -22.02
C LYS A 316 20.48 -3.49 -21.57
N TYR A 317 20.48 -2.67 -20.52
CA TYR A 317 19.29 -2.08 -19.94
C TYR A 317 19.48 -0.60 -19.72
N ILE A 318 18.37 0.12 -19.60
CA ILE A 318 18.29 1.48 -19.10
C ILE A 318 17.40 1.52 -17.87
N ALA A 319 17.69 2.45 -16.96
CA ALA A 319 16.88 2.69 -15.77
C ALA A 319 16.42 4.15 -15.68
N PHE A 320 15.16 4.36 -15.32
CA PHE A 320 14.60 5.69 -15.05
C PHE A 320 14.16 5.79 -13.59
N ASN A 321 14.58 6.84 -12.90
CA ASN A 321 14.30 7.10 -11.51
C ASN A 321 13.01 7.91 -11.36
N PHE A 322 12.00 7.30 -10.74
CA PHE A 322 10.66 7.85 -10.61
C PHE A 322 10.60 9.14 -9.80
N TRP A 323 11.24 9.16 -8.61
CA TRP A 323 11.13 10.29 -7.68
C TRP A 323 11.99 11.47 -8.07
N GLU A 324 13.04 11.21 -8.83
CA GLU A 324 14.00 12.20 -9.31
C GLU A 324 13.74 12.61 -10.77
N GLU A 325 12.79 11.94 -11.43
CA GLU A 325 12.40 12.13 -12.84
C GLU A 325 13.59 12.20 -13.80
N ARG A 326 14.57 11.29 -13.63
CA ARG A 326 15.79 11.26 -14.45
C ARG A 326 16.13 9.87 -14.97
N LEU A 327 16.81 9.83 -16.11
CA LEU A 327 17.49 8.64 -16.62
C LEU A 327 18.78 8.41 -15.82
N GLU A 328 18.98 7.22 -15.26
CA GLU A 328 20.19 6.85 -14.51
C GLU A 328 21.32 6.32 -15.41
N GLY A 329 21.00 5.97 -16.66
CA GLY A 329 21.97 5.54 -17.68
C GLY A 329 21.77 4.10 -18.14
N GLU A 330 22.73 3.63 -18.95
CA GLU A 330 22.79 2.25 -19.45
C GLU A 330 23.60 1.36 -18.50
N PHE A 331 23.21 0.09 -18.38
CA PHE A 331 23.99 -0.91 -17.65
C PHE A 331 23.87 -2.30 -18.27
N SER A 332 24.83 -3.17 -17.95
CA SER A 332 24.86 -4.59 -18.32
C SER A 332 25.56 -5.37 -17.21
N GLY A 333 25.11 -6.58 -16.91
CA GLY A 333 25.65 -7.40 -15.82
C GLY A 333 25.22 -6.93 -14.43
N GLU A 334 25.56 -5.69 -14.05
CA GLU A 334 25.25 -5.11 -12.73
C GLU A 334 24.69 -3.69 -12.86
N LEU A 335 23.78 -3.33 -11.95
CA LEU A 335 23.25 -1.99 -11.78
C LEU A 335 23.99 -1.28 -10.63
N ASP A 336 24.73 -0.23 -10.95
CA ASP A 336 25.35 0.65 -9.95
C ASP A 336 24.30 1.52 -9.27
N LEU A 337 23.84 1.11 -8.09
CA LEU A 337 22.77 1.79 -7.38
C LEU A 337 23.30 2.78 -6.35
N GLN A 338 22.69 3.97 -6.32
CA GLN A 338 22.82 4.94 -5.24
C GLN A 338 21.46 5.15 -4.57
N ILE A 339 21.39 5.01 -3.25
CA ILE A 339 20.15 5.17 -2.47
C ILE A 339 20.36 6.33 -1.47
N PRO A 340 19.59 7.42 -1.56
CA PRO A 340 19.78 8.58 -0.69
C PRO A 340 19.52 8.23 0.78
N PRO A 341 20.11 8.97 1.75
CA PRO A 341 19.82 8.79 3.16
C PRO A 341 18.32 8.94 3.45
N ALA A 342 17.81 8.16 4.42
CA ALA A 342 16.43 8.20 4.87
C ALA A 342 15.41 8.13 3.71
N GLY A 343 15.66 7.28 2.71
CA GLY A 343 14.96 7.36 1.45
C GLY A 343 14.94 6.06 0.65
N CYS A 344 14.54 6.19 -0.60
CA CYS A 344 14.51 5.10 -1.55
C CYS A 344 14.94 5.55 -2.94
N THR A 345 15.38 4.59 -3.74
CA THR A 345 15.53 4.70 -5.18
C THR A 345 14.52 3.76 -5.83
N LEU A 346 13.67 4.30 -6.70
CA LEU A 346 12.62 3.56 -7.38
C LEU A 346 12.83 3.69 -8.88
N LEU A 347 13.08 2.57 -9.54
CA LEU A 347 13.48 2.52 -10.94
C LEU A 347 12.43 1.79 -11.77
N SER A 348 12.19 2.27 -12.99
CA SER A 348 11.70 1.45 -14.10
C SER A 348 12.90 1.03 -14.92
N ILE A 349 13.00 -0.27 -15.22
CA ILE A 349 14.11 -0.88 -15.91
C ILE A 349 13.58 -1.53 -17.19
N HIS A 350 14.15 -1.12 -18.30
CA HIS A 350 13.82 -1.64 -19.62
C HIS A 350 15.07 -2.19 -20.28
N GLU A 351 14.94 -3.29 -21.00
CA GLU A 351 15.96 -3.65 -22.01
C GLU A 351 16.13 -2.47 -22.97
N LEU A 352 17.39 -2.15 -23.30
CA LEU A 352 17.78 -0.97 -24.08
C LEU A 352 16.94 -0.91 -25.38
N PRO A 353 16.03 0.07 -25.52
CA PRO A 353 15.16 0.12 -26.68
C PRO A 353 15.93 0.52 -27.93
N GLU A 354 15.78 -0.24 -29.02
CA GLU A 354 16.32 0.13 -30.34
C GLU A 354 15.48 1.21 -31.02
N LYS A 355 14.27 1.46 -30.51
CA LYS A 355 13.27 2.38 -31.07
C LYS A 355 12.69 3.27 -29.96
N PRO A 356 12.13 4.44 -30.30
CA PRO A 356 11.46 5.30 -29.33
C PRO A 356 10.43 4.52 -28.50
N LYS A 357 10.50 4.67 -27.18
CA LYS A 357 9.70 3.86 -26.26
C LYS A 357 9.36 4.64 -25.00
N VAL A 358 8.12 4.53 -24.53
CA VAL A 358 7.75 5.01 -23.19
C VAL A 358 8.44 4.14 -22.15
N ILE A 359 9.21 4.78 -21.26
CA ILE A 359 9.96 4.10 -20.20
C ILE A 359 9.45 4.42 -18.80
N ALA A 360 8.72 5.51 -18.61
CA ALA A 360 8.14 5.83 -17.31
C ALA A 360 6.99 6.83 -17.43
N THR A 361 6.28 6.99 -16.32
CA THR A 361 5.39 8.11 -16.04
C THR A 361 5.70 8.60 -14.61
N ASN A 362 5.29 9.82 -14.25
CA ASN A 362 5.35 10.28 -12.86
C ASN A 362 4.01 10.17 -12.12
N ARG A 363 2.99 9.49 -12.69
CA ARG A 363 1.65 9.44 -12.09
C ARG A 363 1.52 8.39 -10.99
N HIS A 364 1.99 7.17 -11.21
CA HIS A 364 1.94 6.09 -10.23
C HIS A 364 3.31 5.45 -10.06
N ILE A 365 3.62 4.95 -8.86
CA ILE A 365 4.90 4.28 -8.51
C ILE A 365 5.25 3.11 -9.46
N LEU A 366 4.26 2.53 -10.13
CA LEU A 366 4.46 1.48 -11.15
C LEU A 366 4.73 2.01 -12.57
N GLN A 367 4.96 3.31 -12.72
CA GLN A 367 5.59 3.94 -13.88
C GLN A 367 4.94 3.57 -15.23
N GLY A 368 3.62 3.73 -15.32
CA GLY A 368 2.85 3.53 -16.55
C GLY A 368 1.94 2.30 -16.54
N TYR A 369 2.06 1.43 -15.53
CA TYR A 369 1.25 0.20 -15.48
C TYR A 369 -0.26 0.44 -15.38
N LEU A 370 -0.68 1.46 -14.62
CA LEU A 370 -2.09 1.74 -14.37
C LEU A 370 -2.67 2.75 -15.35
N GLU A 371 -1.86 3.72 -15.73
CA GLU A 371 -2.27 4.91 -16.45
C GLU A 371 -2.02 4.84 -17.97
N LEU A 372 -1.23 3.88 -18.47
CA LEU A 372 -1.06 3.65 -19.91
C LEU A 372 -1.89 2.45 -20.38
N GLU A 373 -2.72 2.71 -21.40
CA GLU A 373 -3.52 1.67 -22.08
C GLU A 373 -2.71 1.00 -23.18
N ASN A 374 -2.10 1.80 -24.05
CA ASN A 374 -1.30 1.38 -25.19
C ASN A 374 -0.22 2.41 -25.52
N THR A 375 0.84 1.94 -26.17
CA THR A 375 1.84 2.74 -26.86
C THR A 375 2.26 1.99 -28.13
N GLU A 376 2.51 2.72 -29.21
CA GLU A 376 2.86 2.13 -30.49
C GLU A 376 3.85 3.02 -31.23
N TRP A 377 4.89 2.39 -31.79
CA TRP A 377 5.86 3.04 -32.66
C TRP A 377 5.60 2.61 -34.11
N ASN A 378 5.33 3.58 -34.97
CA ASN A 378 5.25 3.41 -36.41
C ASN A 378 6.57 3.85 -37.05
N GLU A 379 7.33 2.87 -37.57
CA GLU A 379 8.65 3.10 -38.18
C GLU A 379 8.55 3.94 -39.46
N ASP A 380 7.62 3.61 -40.36
CA ASP A 380 7.52 4.26 -41.67
C ASP A 380 7.15 5.74 -41.55
N ALA A 381 6.26 6.06 -40.61
CA ALA A 381 5.81 7.41 -40.35
C ALA A 381 6.69 8.17 -39.33
N GLN A 382 7.58 7.46 -38.62
CA GLN A 382 8.34 7.98 -37.48
C GLN A 382 7.42 8.61 -36.40
N ILE A 383 6.32 7.94 -36.08
CA ILE A 383 5.31 8.39 -35.12
C ILE A 383 5.30 7.46 -33.90
N LEU A 384 5.46 8.05 -32.72
CA LEU A 384 5.13 7.38 -31.45
C LEU A 384 3.75 7.86 -30.99
N SER A 385 2.82 6.94 -30.77
CA SER A 385 1.49 7.23 -30.26
C SER A 385 1.17 6.43 -29.01
N GLY A 386 0.12 6.84 -28.30
CA GLY A 386 -0.36 6.09 -27.16
C GLY A 386 -1.63 6.67 -26.57
N THR A 387 -2.18 5.91 -25.62
CA THR A 387 -3.41 6.27 -24.91
C THR A 387 -3.20 6.21 -23.42
N SER A 388 -3.58 7.30 -22.76
CA SER A 388 -3.30 7.57 -21.36
C SER A 388 -4.60 7.87 -20.59
N PHE A 389 -4.74 7.24 -19.43
CA PHE A 389 -5.80 7.53 -18.46
C PHE A 389 -5.28 8.41 -17.33
N GLY A 390 -6.17 9.23 -16.78
CA GLY A 390 -5.86 10.20 -15.73
C GLY A 390 -7.07 10.51 -14.88
N VAL A 391 -6.86 11.32 -13.85
CA VAL A 391 -7.96 11.94 -13.11
C VAL A 391 -8.22 13.30 -13.75
N LYS A 392 -9.49 13.63 -13.93
CA LYS A 392 -9.92 14.91 -14.49
C LYS A 392 -9.21 16.08 -13.78
N ASP A 393 -8.72 17.01 -14.58
CA ASP A 393 -8.01 18.24 -14.20
C ASP A 393 -6.69 18.00 -13.42
N TYR A 394 -6.12 16.79 -13.50
CA TYR A 394 -4.86 16.45 -12.85
C TYR A 394 -3.80 16.01 -13.90
N PRO A 395 -2.78 16.85 -14.16
CA PRO A 395 -1.77 16.55 -15.18
C PRO A 395 -0.69 15.58 -14.68
N TYR A 396 -0.06 14.88 -15.62
CA TYR A 396 1.16 14.11 -15.36
C TYR A 396 2.05 14.01 -16.60
N SER A 397 3.27 13.55 -16.41
CA SER A 397 4.27 13.40 -17.46
C SER A 397 4.50 11.94 -17.83
N VAL A 398 4.67 11.71 -19.13
CA VAL A 398 5.15 10.47 -19.75
C VAL A 398 6.59 10.72 -20.22
N PHE A 399 7.50 9.81 -19.90
CA PHE A 399 8.91 9.88 -20.27
C PHE A 399 9.21 8.87 -21.37
N ILE A 400 9.69 9.38 -22.50
CA ILE A 400 9.95 8.59 -23.72
C ILE A 400 11.45 8.58 -23.96
N TYR A 401 12.02 7.38 -24.04
CA TYR A 401 13.39 7.17 -24.46
C TYR A 401 13.53 7.33 -25.97
N LEU A 402 14.60 7.99 -26.40
CA LEU A 402 15.05 8.10 -27.78
C LEU A 402 16.37 7.34 -27.97
N PRO A 403 16.42 6.34 -28.87
CA PRO A 403 17.68 5.76 -29.32
C PRO A 403 18.48 6.82 -30.10
N GLY A 404 19.68 7.14 -29.62
CA GLY A 404 20.48 8.25 -30.14
C GLY A 404 20.44 9.50 -29.24
N SER A 405 21.41 10.40 -29.43
CA SER A 405 21.59 11.60 -28.58
C SER A 405 21.16 12.85 -29.32
N TYR A 406 20.15 13.53 -28.79
CA TYR A 406 19.55 14.73 -29.34
C TYR A 406 19.71 15.88 -28.34
N PRO A 407 20.87 16.56 -28.32
CA PRO A 407 21.14 17.60 -27.34
C PRO A 407 20.06 18.67 -27.41
N TRP A 408 19.67 19.22 -26.26
CA TRP A 408 18.84 20.41 -26.26
C TRP A 408 19.64 21.57 -26.87
N ILE A 409 19.05 22.29 -27.82
CA ILE A 409 19.66 23.47 -28.47
C ILE A 409 18.77 24.67 -28.18
N GLN A 410 19.36 25.73 -27.62
CA GLN A 410 18.71 27.02 -27.49
C GLN A 410 18.69 27.71 -28.85
N GLY A 411 17.51 27.99 -29.43
CA GLY A 411 17.41 28.76 -30.67
C GLY A 411 16.38 28.30 -31.71
N GLY A 412 15.60 27.25 -31.46
CA GLY A 412 14.44 26.90 -32.27
C GLY A 412 13.25 27.85 -32.07
N THR A 413 12.27 27.83 -32.96
CA THR A 413 11.07 28.70 -32.91
C THR A 413 10.08 28.34 -31.80
N THR A 414 10.14 27.14 -31.20
CA THR A 414 9.27 26.72 -30.09
C THR A 414 10.04 25.98 -28.99
N LEU A 415 9.73 26.29 -27.72
CA LEU A 415 10.31 25.64 -26.53
C LEU A 415 9.60 24.34 -26.16
N ASP A 416 8.29 24.31 -26.38
CA ASP A 416 7.38 23.18 -26.17
C ASP A 416 6.53 23.03 -27.44
N HIS A 417 6.23 21.79 -27.84
CA HIS A 417 5.28 21.52 -28.93
C HIS A 417 3.90 21.29 -28.33
N ASP A 418 3.06 22.32 -28.40
CA ASP A 418 1.74 22.29 -27.80
C ASP A 418 0.69 21.66 -28.73
N LYS A 419 -0.15 20.82 -28.14
CA LYS A 419 -1.38 20.28 -28.70
C LYS A 419 -2.50 20.58 -27.70
N GLU A 420 -3.74 20.33 -28.08
CA GLU A 420 -4.93 20.70 -27.27
C GLU A 420 -4.85 20.23 -25.80
N ASN A 421 -4.47 18.96 -25.57
CA ASN A 421 -4.47 18.34 -24.24
C ASN A 421 -3.09 17.81 -23.80
N TYR A 422 -2.02 18.16 -24.52
CA TYR A 422 -0.68 17.76 -24.15
C TYR A 422 0.39 18.65 -24.78
N SER A 423 1.56 18.70 -24.16
CA SER A 423 2.75 19.33 -24.72
C SER A 423 3.95 18.43 -24.59
N TYR A 424 4.94 18.54 -25.47
CA TYR A 424 6.15 17.73 -25.38
C TYR A 424 7.41 18.48 -25.76
N ARG A 425 8.52 18.10 -25.14
CA ARG A 425 9.86 18.66 -25.40
C ARG A 425 10.97 17.68 -25.02
N ILE A 426 12.17 17.93 -25.54
CA ILE A 426 13.39 17.23 -25.09
C ILE A 426 13.85 17.85 -23.78
N THR A 427 13.99 17.02 -22.74
CA THR A 427 14.48 17.43 -21.41
C THR A 427 15.84 16.84 -21.06
N HIS A 428 16.27 15.83 -21.81
CA HIS A 428 17.57 15.18 -21.72
C HIS A 428 17.92 14.68 -23.13
N PRO A 429 19.20 14.53 -23.53
CA PRO A 429 19.56 14.09 -24.88
C PRO A 429 18.89 12.79 -25.36
N HIS A 430 18.45 11.95 -24.42
CA HIS A 430 17.74 10.70 -24.70
C HIS A 430 16.27 10.69 -24.27
N ILE A 431 15.71 11.81 -23.76
CA ILE A 431 14.35 11.84 -23.19
C ILE A 431 13.50 12.95 -23.79
N ILE A 432 12.35 12.55 -24.32
CA ILE A 432 11.20 13.44 -24.51
C ILE A 432 10.32 13.34 -23.27
N THR A 433 9.99 14.49 -22.69
CA THR A 433 8.94 14.59 -21.68
C THR A 433 7.66 15.06 -22.37
N LEU A 434 6.63 14.21 -22.31
CA LEU A 434 5.27 14.48 -22.77
C LEU A 434 4.40 14.79 -21.55
N ARG A 435 3.94 16.02 -21.41
CA ARG A 435 3.04 16.45 -20.35
C ARG A 435 1.59 16.39 -20.82
N LEU A 436 0.76 15.65 -20.09
CA LEU A 436 -0.65 15.44 -20.39
C LEU A 436 -1.53 16.30 -19.49
N TYR A 437 -2.53 16.97 -20.06
CA TYR A 437 -3.47 17.83 -19.35
C TYR A 437 -4.90 17.27 -19.48
N PHE A 438 -5.39 16.66 -18.41
CA PHE A 438 -6.71 16.00 -18.34
C PHE A 438 -7.88 16.98 -18.16
N THR A 439 -7.85 18.12 -18.86
CA THR A 439 -8.85 19.20 -18.74
C THR A 439 -10.21 18.70 -19.22
N GLY A 440 -11.15 18.49 -18.29
CA GLY A 440 -12.49 18.01 -18.67
C GLY A 440 -12.57 16.55 -19.14
N THR A 441 -11.47 15.78 -19.15
CA THR A 441 -11.40 14.39 -19.64
C THR A 441 -10.64 13.49 -18.67
N GLU A 442 -10.86 12.19 -18.72
CA GLU A 442 -10.07 11.16 -18.01
C GLU A 442 -9.22 10.32 -18.97
N LYS A 443 -9.29 10.60 -20.27
CA LYS A 443 -8.60 9.86 -21.34
C LYS A 443 -8.01 10.83 -22.36
N ILE A 444 -6.75 10.62 -22.72
CA ILE A 444 -6.03 11.37 -23.76
C ILE A 444 -5.38 10.38 -24.72
N SER A 445 -5.64 10.55 -26.02
CA SER A 445 -4.83 9.95 -27.09
C SER A 445 -3.80 10.98 -27.53
N TRP A 446 -2.55 10.56 -27.63
CA TRP A 446 -1.43 11.44 -27.99
C TRP A 446 -0.59 10.80 -29.09
N GLN A 447 0.05 11.67 -29.87
CA GLN A 447 0.98 11.28 -30.93
C GLN A 447 2.12 12.30 -31.03
N ILE A 448 3.32 11.80 -31.33
CA ILE A 448 4.54 12.58 -31.52
C ILE A 448 5.17 12.12 -32.83
N THR A 449 5.21 13.02 -33.82
CA THR A 449 5.90 12.80 -35.10
C THR A 449 7.36 13.23 -34.96
N LEU A 450 8.28 12.26 -34.79
CA LEU A 450 9.69 12.56 -34.56
C LEU A 450 10.36 13.24 -35.75
N ALA A 451 9.96 12.87 -36.98
CA ALA A 451 10.51 13.49 -38.18
C ALA A 451 10.23 15.00 -38.27
N GLU A 452 9.10 15.48 -37.76
CA GLU A 452 8.79 16.91 -37.72
C GLU A 452 9.48 17.57 -36.52
N PHE A 453 9.37 16.91 -35.36
CA PHE A 453 9.92 17.38 -34.10
C PHE A 453 11.45 17.55 -34.10
N LEU A 454 12.18 16.64 -34.76
CA LEU A 454 13.64 16.67 -34.82
C LEU A 454 14.18 17.44 -36.04
N LYS A 455 13.34 17.75 -37.05
CA LYS A 455 13.74 18.55 -38.23
C LYS A 455 13.80 20.06 -37.96
N GLU A 456 13.08 20.56 -36.95
CA GLU A 456 13.14 21.97 -36.54
C GLU A 456 14.46 22.33 -35.81
N ARG A 457 15.52 21.53 -35.98
CA ARG A 457 16.83 21.66 -35.34
C ARG A 457 17.97 21.64 -36.33
#